data_AF-A0A2P6SE58-F1
#
_entry.id   AF-A0A2P6SE58-F1
#
_cell.length_a   1.000
_cell.length_b   1.000
_cell.length_c   1.000
_cell.angle_alpha   90.00
_cell.angle_beta   90.00
_cell.angle_gamma   90.00
#
_symmetry.space_group_name_H-M   'P 1'
#
loop_
_entity.id
_entity.type
_entity.pdbx_description
1 polymer ?
#
loop_
_entity_poly.entity_id
_entity_poly.type
_entity_poly.pdbx_seq_one_letter_code
_entity_poly.pdbx_strand_id
1 'polypeptide(L)'
;MLPPHSHFTFYEFDSSFKEVAKQECTIPDHLMIQDWAFTDTHYILFANRIKLDVVGAMTAVCGTTPMITALSVNPSKDTSPIYLLPRFPDEVNYNRDWRVPIEAPSQFWLLHVCNAYENLDENGNSEILIHGSACSYKWFNFQKLFGNY
;
A
#
# COMPACT_ATOMS: atom_id res chain seq x y z
N MET A 1 -9.65 -21.90 -4.40
CA MET A 1 -9.53 -20.45 -4.67
C MET A 1 -8.08 -20.09 -4.42
N LEU A 2 -7.34 -19.59 -5.42
CA LEU A 2 -5.98 -19.09 -5.19
C LEU A 2 -6.08 -17.88 -4.23
N PRO A 3 -5.21 -17.78 -3.22
CA PRO A 3 -5.16 -16.56 -2.40
C PRO A 3 -4.86 -15.36 -3.33
N PRO A 4 -5.49 -14.21 -3.10
CA PRO A 4 -5.19 -13.01 -3.88
C PRO A 4 -3.71 -12.65 -3.68
N HIS A 5 -3.02 -12.43 -4.81
CA HIS A 5 -1.66 -11.90 -4.84
C HIS A 5 -1.71 -10.52 -5.48
N SER A 6 -1.13 -9.53 -4.80
CA SER A 6 -0.93 -8.20 -5.37
C SER A 6 0.46 -8.13 -5.99
N HIS A 7 0.51 -7.96 -7.31
CA HIS A 7 1.73 -7.71 -8.06
C HIS A 7 1.90 -6.21 -8.26
N PHE A 8 3.06 -5.69 -7.87
CA PHE A 8 3.41 -4.29 -8.04
C PHE A 8 4.64 -4.17 -8.93
N THR A 9 4.67 -3.10 -9.71
CA THR A 9 5.82 -2.74 -10.54
C THR A 9 6.12 -1.27 -10.33
N PHE A 10 7.35 -0.97 -9.92
CA PHE A 10 7.88 0.38 -9.81
C PHE A 10 8.69 0.68 -11.06
N TYR A 11 8.51 1.89 -11.58
CA TYR A 11 9.26 2.42 -12.70
C TYR A 11 9.85 3.76 -12.28
N GLU A 12 11.14 3.95 -12.50
CA GLU A 12 11.78 5.26 -12.43
C GLU A 12 12.13 5.73 -13.83
N PHE A 13 11.87 7.01 -14.09
CA PHE A 13 12.16 7.65 -15.36
C PHE A 13 13.09 8.83 -15.12
N ASP A 14 14.04 9.04 -16.04
CA ASP A 14 14.83 10.27 -16.04
C ASP A 14 14.02 11.48 -16.53
N SER A 15 14.63 12.67 -16.54
CA SER A 15 13.99 13.91 -17.00
C SER A 15 13.62 13.91 -18.49
N SER A 16 14.07 12.91 -19.26
CA SER A 16 13.72 12.71 -20.67
C SER A 16 12.62 11.64 -20.85
N PHE A 17 11.99 11.20 -19.76
CA PHE A 17 11.01 10.10 -19.71
C PHE A 17 11.56 8.75 -20.18
N LYS A 18 12.87 8.53 -20.09
CA LYS A 18 13.46 7.21 -20.34
C LYS A 18 13.43 6.39 -19.05
N GLU A 19 12.96 5.15 -19.13
CA GLU A 19 13.02 4.19 -18.02
C GLU A 19 14.49 3.96 -17.62
N VAL A 20 14.82 4.22 -16.36
CA VAL A 20 16.15 4.00 -15.78
C VAL A 20 16.17 2.85 -14.77
N ALA A 21 15.02 2.53 -14.19
CA ALA A 21 14.86 1.39 -13.30
C ALA A 21 13.45 0.80 -13.41
N LYS A 22 13.37 -0.52 -13.27
CA LYS A 22 12.13 -1.26 -13.14
C LYS A 22 12.29 -2.33 -12.07
N GLN A 23 11.37 -2.36 -11.12
CA GLN A 23 11.37 -3.34 -10.05
C GLN A 23 10.00 -3.97 -9.89
N GLU A 24 9.96 -5.29 -9.85
CA GLU A 24 8.74 -6.07 -9.67
C GLU A 24 8.74 -6.71 -8.27
N CYS A 25 7.62 -6.62 -7.58
CA CYS A 25 7.45 -7.28 -6.29
C CYS A 25 6.05 -7.85 -6.15
N THR A 26 5.95 -8.96 -5.43
CA THR A 26 4.68 -9.63 -5.16
C THR A 26 4.44 -9.69 -3.66
N ILE A 27 3.27 -9.23 -3.22
CA ILE A 27 2.82 -9.32 -1.84
C ILE A 27 1.67 -10.35 -1.79
N PRO A 28 1.80 -11.44 -1.02
CA PRO A 28 0.80 -12.50 -0.96
C PRO A 28 -0.33 -12.14 0.03
N ASP A 29 -0.99 -11.01 -0.19
CA ASP A 29 -2.11 -10.53 0.63
C ASP A 29 -3.12 -9.77 -0.23
N HIS A 30 -4.36 -9.64 0.24
CA HIS A 30 -5.40 -8.87 -0.44
C HIS A 30 -5.37 -7.41 0.02
N LEU A 31 -4.64 -6.60 -0.72
CA LEU A 31 -4.34 -5.23 -0.32
C LEU A 31 -4.83 -4.24 -1.38
N MET A 32 -5.22 -3.07 -0.90
CA MET A 32 -5.43 -1.89 -1.74
C MET A 32 -4.37 -0.86 -1.41
N ILE A 33 -3.52 -0.54 -2.38
CA ILE A 33 -2.57 0.56 -2.27
C ILE A 33 -3.26 1.78 -2.88
N GLN A 34 -3.78 2.64 -2.02
CA GLN A 34 -4.40 3.90 -2.47
C GLN A 34 -3.33 4.93 -2.86
N ASP A 35 -2.25 4.97 -2.08
CA ASP A 35 -1.15 5.89 -2.25
C ASP A 35 0.14 5.27 -1.75
N TRP A 36 1.27 5.84 -2.15
CA TRP A 36 2.61 5.38 -1.82
C TRP A 36 3.55 6.58 -1.68
N ALA A 37 4.73 6.35 -1.14
CA ALA A 37 5.79 7.35 -1.08
C ALA A 37 7.14 6.69 -1.31
N PHE A 38 8.17 7.52 -1.43
CA PHE A 38 9.54 7.04 -1.51
C PHE A 38 10.48 7.97 -0.74
N THR A 39 11.60 7.41 -0.33
CA THR A 39 12.76 8.12 0.21
C THR A 39 13.93 7.90 -0.73
N ASP A 40 15.13 8.38 -0.39
CA ASP A 40 16.32 8.15 -1.21
C ASP A 40 16.61 6.65 -1.38
N THR A 41 16.25 5.81 -0.39
CA THR A 41 16.58 4.38 -0.41
C THR A 41 15.38 3.44 -0.50
N HIS A 42 14.15 3.87 -0.16
CA HIS A 42 13.00 2.96 -0.07
C HIS A 42 11.77 3.45 -0.84
N TYR A 43 11.03 2.51 -1.42
CA TYR A 43 9.61 2.66 -1.71
C TYR A 43 8.79 2.26 -0.48
N ILE A 44 7.74 3.03 -0.19
CA ILE A 44 6.87 2.85 0.97
C ILE A 44 5.45 2.59 0.47
N LEU A 45 4.96 1.38 0.68
CA LEU A 45 3.59 1.00 0.34
C LEU A 45 2.71 0.96 1.59
N PHE A 46 1.63 1.73 1.57
CA PHE A 46 0.62 1.72 2.61
C PHE A 46 -0.49 0.75 2.24
N ALA A 47 -0.43 -0.42 2.83
CA ALA A 47 -1.21 -1.57 2.42
C ALA A 47 -2.55 -1.64 3.16
N ASN A 48 -3.55 -0.93 2.67
CA ASN A 48 -4.89 -0.99 3.26
C ASN A 48 -5.50 -2.38 3.07
N ARG A 49 -5.91 -3.03 4.16
CA ARG A 49 -6.46 -4.39 4.13
C ARG A 49 -7.89 -4.37 3.61
N ILE A 50 -8.11 -5.09 2.52
CA ILE A 50 -9.43 -5.26 1.89
C ILE A 50 -9.80 -6.73 1.85
N LYS A 51 -11.09 -6.99 1.66
CA LYS A 51 -11.63 -8.32 1.37
C LYS A 51 -12.73 -8.21 0.32
N LEU A 52 -13.00 -9.33 -0.33
CA LEU A 52 -14.11 -9.44 -1.27
C LEU A 52 -15.44 -9.34 -0.51
N ASP A 53 -16.31 -8.44 -0.93
CA ASP A 53 -17.74 -8.46 -0.61
C ASP A 53 -18.46 -9.27 -1.69
N VAL A 54 -18.93 -10.47 -1.36
CA VAL A 54 -19.53 -11.40 -2.32
C VAL A 54 -20.81 -10.82 -2.93
N VAL A 55 -21.65 -10.16 -2.13
CA VAL A 55 -22.93 -9.59 -2.63
C VAL A 55 -22.62 -8.40 -3.53
N GLY A 56 -21.70 -7.53 -3.10
CA GLY A 56 -21.24 -6.41 -3.88
C GLY A 56 -20.50 -6.81 -5.17
N ALA A 57 -19.81 -7.96 -5.18
CA ALA A 57 -19.15 -8.50 -6.36
C ALA A 57 -20.14 -9.06 -7.37
N MET A 58 -21.15 -9.81 -6.91
CA MET A 58 -22.19 -10.35 -7.81
C MET A 58 -22.98 -9.23 -8.51
N THR A 59 -23.38 -8.21 -7.75
CA THR A 59 -24.09 -7.04 -8.30
C THR A 59 -23.22 -6.26 -9.28
N ALA A 60 -21.91 -6.16 -9.02
CA ALA A 60 -20.98 -5.50 -9.93
C ALA A 60 -20.75 -6.29 -11.23
N VAL A 61 -20.57 -7.61 -11.15
CA VAL A 61 -20.42 -8.48 -12.33
C VAL A 61 -21.70 -8.48 -13.19
N CYS A 62 -22.86 -8.34 -12.57
CA CYS A 62 -24.14 -8.16 -13.26
C CYS A 62 -24.37 -6.74 -13.80
N GLY A 63 -23.42 -5.81 -13.64
CA GLY A 63 -23.51 -4.43 -14.11
C GLY A 63 -24.53 -3.57 -13.35
N THR A 64 -24.98 -4.01 -12.18
CA THR A 64 -25.96 -3.27 -11.36
C THR A 64 -25.29 -2.21 -10.50
N THR A 65 -24.05 -2.46 -10.06
CA THR A 65 -23.25 -1.54 -9.25
C THR A 65 -21.82 -1.43 -9.80
N PRO A 66 -21.05 -0.38 -9.44
CA PRO A 66 -19.65 -0.29 -9.84
C PRO A 66 -18.78 -1.35 -9.15
N MET A 67 -17.68 -1.77 -9.80
CA MET A 67 -16.75 -2.80 -9.26
C MET A 67 -16.22 -2.52 -7.85
N ILE A 68 -16.17 -1.25 -7.42
CA ILE A 68 -15.74 -0.89 -6.07
C ILE A 68 -16.64 -1.48 -4.97
N THR A 69 -17.91 -1.82 -5.28
CA THR A 69 -18.79 -2.50 -4.33
C THR A 69 -18.35 -3.92 -4.03
N ALA A 70 -17.51 -4.52 -4.88
CA ALA A 70 -16.91 -5.84 -4.62
C ALA A 70 -15.91 -5.82 -3.47
N LEU A 71 -15.55 -4.65 -2.93
CA LEU A 71 -14.54 -4.50 -1.88
C LEU A 71 -15.16 -4.01 -0.58
N SER A 72 -14.68 -4.57 0.53
CA SER A 72 -14.93 -4.08 1.88
C SER A 72 -13.64 -4.04 2.68
N VAL A 73 -13.58 -3.21 3.73
CA VAL A 73 -12.43 -3.20 4.65
C VAL A 73 -12.30 -4.55 5.35
N ASN A 74 -11.07 -4.98 5.58
CA ASN A 74 -10.78 -6.23 6.27
C ASN A 74 -10.21 -5.95 7.69
N PRO A 75 -11.03 -6.00 8.74
CA PRO A 75 -10.61 -5.72 10.11
C PRO A 75 -10.05 -6.94 10.84
N SER A 76 -9.63 -8.01 10.14
CA SER A 76 -9.18 -9.27 10.76
C SER A 76 -7.91 -9.13 11.61
N LYS A 77 -7.13 -8.07 11.38
CA LYS A 77 -5.95 -7.69 12.15
C LYS A 77 -6.12 -6.26 12.64
N ASP A 78 -5.73 -6.03 13.87
CA ASP A 78 -5.79 -4.78 14.63
C ASP A 78 -4.69 -3.76 14.28
N THR A 79 -3.81 -4.12 13.35
CA THR A 79 -2.73 -3.27 12.83
C THR A 79 -2.99 -2.82 11.39
N SER A 80 -2.14 -1.93 10.87
CA SER A 80 -2.07 -1.59 9.44
C SER A 80 -0.66 -1.89 8.90
N PRO A 81 -0.52 -2.64 7.80
CA PRO A 81 0.78 -3.00 7.27
C PRO A 81 1.36 -1.88 6.40
N ILE A 82 2.65 -1.61 6.61
CA ILE A 82 3.46 -0.71 5.79
C ILE A 82 4.63 -1.53 5.26
N TYR A 83 4.77 -1.61 3.94
CA TYR A 83 5.90 -2.31 3.31
C TYR A 83 6.97 -1.30 2.95
N LEU A 84 8.21 -1.61 3.34
CA LEU A 84 9.41 -0.86 2.96
C LEU A 84 10.20 -1.71 1.97
N LEU A 85 10.17 -1.32 0.71
CA LEU A 85 10.88 -2.01 -0.37
C LEU A 85 12.13 -1.23 -0.73
N PRO A 86 13.27 -1.90 -0.94
CA PRO A 86 14.47 -1.23 -1.41
C PRO A 86 14.26 -0.65 -2.81
N ARG A 87 14.67 0.59 -3.06
CA ARG A 87 14.66 1.20 -4.42
C ARG A 87 15.77 0.64 -5.30
N PHE A 88 16.93 0.41 -4.68
CA PHE A 88 18.13 -0.11 -5.33
C PHE A 88 18.59 -1.37 -4.59
N PRO A 89 17.95 -2.53 -4.84
CA PRO A 89 18.19 -3.76 -4.09
C PRO A 89 19.64 -4.27 -4.20
N ASP A 90 20.35 -3.90 -5.26
CA ASP A 90 21.73 -4.33 -5.51
C ASP A 90 22.80 -3.38 -4.91
N GLU A 91 22.41 -2.18 -4.48
CA GLU A 91 23.36 -1.13 -4.05
C GLU A 91 23.55 -1.03 -2.54
N VAL A 92 22.54 -1.43 -1.77
CA VAL A 92 22.54 -1.30 -0.31
C VAL A 92 22.23 -2.65 0.32
N ASN A 93 22.96 -3.02 1.37
CA ASN A 93 22.68 -4.24 2.11
C ASN A 93 21.51 -3.98 3.09
N TYR A 94 20.29 -4.25 2.63
CA TYR A 94 19.10 -4.11 3.46
C TYR A 94 19.01 -5.29 4.43
N ASN A 95 19.22 -5.02 5.73
CA ASN A 95 19.19 -6.04 6.79
C ASN A 95 17.78 -6.60 7.08
N ARG A 96 16.75 -6.15 6.36
CA ARG A 96 15.34 -6.44 6.62
C ARG A 96 14.69 -7.09 5.40
N ASP A 97 13.98 -8.20 5.59
CA ASP A 97 13.15 -8.78 4.53
C ASP A 97 11.93 -7.90 4.26
N TRP A 98 11.95 -7.16 3.16
CA TRP A 98 10.87 -6.26 2.75
C TRP A 98 9.50 -6.94 2.62
N ARG A 99 9.46 -8.27 2.45
CA ARG A 99 8.21 -9.05 2.32
C ARG A 99 7.44 -9.15 3.63
N VAL A 100 8.11 -8.95 4.76
CA VAL A 100 7.45 -8.82 6.06
C VAL A 100 7.03 -7.35 6.19
N PRO A 101 5.77 -6.98 6.49
CA PRO A 101 5.41 -5.58 6.69
C PRO A 101 5.86 -5.07 8.07
N ILE A 102 5.98 -3.76 8.21
CA ILE A 102 5.94 -3.08 9.51
C ILE A 102 4.48 -2.95 9.90
N GLU A 103 4.11 -3.44 11.08
CA GLU A 103 2.73 -3.40 11.58
C GLU A 103 2.54 -2.14 12.44
N ALA A 104 1.90 -1.12 11.87
CA ALA A 104 1.54 0.08 12.62
C ALA A 104 0.40 -0.24 13.60
N PRO A 105 0.45 0.24 14.87
CA PRO A 105 -0.37 -0.26 15.98
C PRO A 105 -1.85 0.18 15.96
N SER A 106 -2.46 0.44 14.80
CA SER A 106 -3.88 0.80 14.68
C SER A 106 -4.45 0.48 13.29
N GLN A 107 -5.75 0.18 13.23
CA GLN A 107 -6.51 0.05 11.98
C GLN A 107 -6.86 1.42 11.40
N PHE A 108 -5.95 1.96 10.58
CA PHE A 108 -6.22 3.15 9.80
C PHE A 108 -6.19 2.86 8.31
N TRP A 109 -7.06 3.57 7.60
CA TRP A 109 -7.09 3.67 6.16
C TRP A 109 -6.26 4.87 5.75
N LEU A 110 -5.09 4.64 5.17
CA LEU A 110 -4.32 5.73 4.60
C LEU A 110 -4.99 6.17 3.29
N LEU A 111 -5.29 7.46 3.21
CA LEU A 111 -5.86 8.10 2.02
C LEU A 111 -4.74 8.60 1.10
N HIS A 112 -3.94 9.54 1.60
CA HIS A 112 -2.87 10.17 0.83
C HIS A 112 -1.65 10.43 1.67
N VAL A 113 -0.48 10.27 1.06
CA VAL A 113 0.80 10.66 1.65
C VAL A 113 1.15 12.06 1.18
N CYS A 114 1.51 12.94 2.11
CA CYS A 114 2.05 14.25 1.79
C CYS A 114 3.54 14.17 1.42
N ASN A 115 4.34 13.51 2.26
CA ASN A 115 5.75 13.26 2.00
C ASN A 115 6.27 12.11 2.88
N ALA A 116 7.39 11.52 2.48
CA ALA A 116 8.23 10.69 3.35
C ALA A 116 9.70 11.06 3.16
N TYR A 117 10.49 10.96 4.22
CA TYR A 117 11.94 11.20 4.14
C TYR A 117 12.68 10.36 5.19
N GLU A 118 13.97 10.18 4.97
CA GLU A 118 14.86 9.44 5.85
C GLU A 118 15.87 10.38 6.52
N ASN A 119 16.10 10.17 7.81
CA ASN A 119 17.17 10.79 8.58
C ASN A 119 18.16 9.72 8.99
N LEU A 120 19.44 9.94 8.71
CA LEU A 120 20.51 9.08 9.20
C LEU A 120 21.04 9.62 10.54
N ASP A 121 21.06 8.77 11.56
CA ASP A 121 21.67 9.12 12.84
C ASP A 121 23.20 8.98 12.81
N GLU A 122 23.88 9.44 13.87
CA GLU A 122 25.34 9.37 13.99
C GLU A 122 25.90 7.93 13.96
N ASN A 123 25.06 6.93 14.21
CA ASN A 123 25.42 5.51 14.21
C ASN A 123 25.10 4.82 12.87
N GLY A 124 24.56 5.56 11.89
CA GLY A 124 24.15 5.03 10.59
C GLY A 124 22.79 4.33 10.60
N ASN A 125 21.98 4.47 11.65
CA ASN A 125 20.60 4.01 11.63
C ASN A 125 19.73 4.98 10.84
N SER A 126 18.82 4.44 10.03
CA SER A 126 17.85 5.23 9.27
C SER A 126 16.52 5.33 10.03
N GLU A 127 16.09 6.56 10.32
CA GLU A 127 14.74 6.89 10.77
C GLU A 127 13.91 7.39 9.58
N ILE A 128 12.81 6.71 9.28
CA ILE A 128 11.90 7.11 8.21
C ILE A 128 10.69 7.82 8.82
N LEU A 129 10.47 9.07 8.42
CA LEU A 129 9.30 9.85 8.79
C LEU A 129 8.31 9.92 7.63
N ILE A 130 7.05 9.70 7.95
CA ILE A 130 5.94 9.68 6.99
C ILE A 130 4.89 10.69 7.45
N HIS A 131 4.50 11.59 6.57
CA HIS A 131 3.38 12.50 6.79
C HIS A 131 2.25 12.15 5.82
N GLY A 132 1.08 11.79 6.33
CA GLY A 132 -0.07 11.45 5.50
C GLY A 132 -1.39 11.65 6.22
N SER A 133 -2.46 11.57 5.45
CA SER A 133 -3.85 11.64 5.92
C SER A 133 -4.44 10.24 6.03
N ALA A 134 -5.05 9.93 7.17
CA ALA A 134 -5.68 8.65 7.41
C ALA A 134 -7.02 8.81 8.12
N CYS A 135 -7.88 7.81 8.01
CA CYS A 135 -9.11 7.72 8.80
C CYS A 135 -9.26 6.32 9.41
N SER A 136 -10.11 6.17 10.42
CA SER A 136 -10.36 4.86 11.02
C SER A 136 -11.12 3.95 10.04
N TYR A 137 -10.81 2.65 10.06
CA TYR A 137 -11.64 1.64 9.36
C TYR A 137 -13.11 1.66 9.81
N LYS A 138 -13.40 2.17 11.01
CA LYS A 138 -14.79 2.34 11.50
C LYS A 138 -15.56 3.43 10.74
N TRP A 139 -14.84 4.39 10.16
CA TRP A 139 -15.43 5.52 9.44
C TRP A 139 -15.30 5.37 7.93
N PHE A 140 -14.30 4.62 7.46
CA PHE A 140 -14.10 4.36 6.06
C PHE A 140 -15.21 3.45 5.49
N ASN A 141 -15.80 3.88 4.38
CA ASN A 141 -16.82 3.11 3.67
C ASN A 141 -16.72 3.41 2.17
N PHE A 142 -16.45 2.36 1.37
CA PHE A 142 -16.30 2.47 -0.07
C PHE A 142 -17.55 3.04 -0.76
N GLN A 143 -18.75 2.60 -0.39
CA GLN A 143 -19.99 3.06 -1.01
C GLN A 143 -20.22 4.55 -0.76
N LYS A 144 -19.95 5.02 0.47
CA LYS A 144 -20.04 6.45 0.81
C LYS A 144 -19.01 7.29 0.07
N LEU A 145 -17.79 6.78 -0.09
CA LEU A 145 -16.72 7.50 -0.80
C LEU A 145 -17.02 7.65 -2.29
N PHE A 146 -17.58 6.62 -2.91
CA PHE A 146 -17.80 6.57 -4.37
C PHE A 146 -19.25 6.79 -4.80
N GLY A 147 -20.13 7.22 -3.89
CA GLY A 147 -21.47 7.73 -4.23
C GLY A 147 -22.51 6.70 -4.63
N ASN A 148 -22.39 5.45 -4.17
CA ASN A 148 -23.41 4.42 -4.42
C ASN A 148 -24.45 4.46 -3.28
N TYR A 149 -25.68 4.87 -3.60
CA TYR A 149 -26.86 4.85 -2.71
C TYR A 149 -27.72 3.63 -2.97
#